data_AF-A0A836SFF3-F1
#
_entry.id   AF-A0A836SFF3-F1
#
_cell.length_a   1.000
_cell.length_b   1.000
_cell.length_c   1.000
_cell.angle_alpha   90.00
_cell.angle_beta   90.00
_cell.angle_gamma   90.00
#
_symmetry.space_group_name_H-M   'P 1'
#
loop_
_entity.id
_entity.type
_entity.pdbx_description
1 polymer ?
#
loop_
_entity_poly.entity_id
_entity_poly.type
_entity_poly.pdbx_seq_one_letter_code
_entity_poly.pdbx_strand_id
1 'polypeptide(L)'
;MLVLECNGYCHRYYDATSEKQREKLITQKYSLVRFHHQVSLETLFNGILQAKPGTTVKLYDLKQLGQEMPFNINPLNAPMA
;
A
#
# COMPACT_ATOMS: atom_id res chain seq x y z
N MET A 1 11.70 -5.76 12.70
CA MET A 1 10.41 -6.45 12.80
C MET A 1 9.49 -5.84 11.76
N LEU A 2 8.88 -6.66 10.91
CA LEU A 2 8.35 -6.30 9.58
C LEU A 2 6.84 -6.55 9.53
N VAL A 3 6.10 -5.67 8.86
CA VAL A 3 4.69 -5.84 8.53
C VAL A 3 4.55 -5.99 7.02
N LEU A 4 3.79 -7.01 6.61
CA LEU A 4 3.39 -7.25 5.24
C LEU A 4 1.92 -6.88 5.09
N GLU A 5 1.62 -6.02 4.14
CA GLU A 5 0.26 -5.58 3.87
C GLU A 5 -0.09 -5.81 2.40
N CYS A 6 -0.98 -6.77 2.17
CA CYS A 6 -1.60 -6.96 0.85
C CYS A 6 -2.75 -5.95 0.71
N ASN A 7 -2.42 -4.75 0.21
CA ASN A 7 -3.40 -3.69 -0.01
C ASN A 7 -3.03 -2.90 -1.26
N GLY A 8 -3.79 -3.10 -2.33
CA GLY A 8 -3.62 -2.38 -3.60
C GLY A 8 -4.69 -1.33 -3.88
N TYR A 9 -5.86 -1.40 -3.24
CA TYR A 9 -7.05 -0.72 -3.76
C TYR A 9 -7.73 0.14 -2.70
N CYS A 10 -8.34 1.25 -3.14
CA CYS A 10 -9.32 1.96 -2.31
C CYS A 10 -10.63 1.15 -2.31
N HIS A 11 -11.02 0.57 -1.18
CA HIS A 11 -12.34 -0.05 -1.05
C HIS A 11 -13.42 0.98 -0.69
N ARG A 12 -14.71 0.61 -0.73
CA ARG A 12 -15.85 1.51 -0.41
C ARG A 12 -15.71 2.24 0.94
N TYR A 13 -15.02 1.63 1.90
CA TYR A 13 -14.77 2.20 3.23
C TYR A 13 -13.37 2.77 3.42
N TYR A 14 -12.67 3.10 2.33
CA TYR A 14 -11.32 3.63 2.39
C TYR A 14 -11.37 5.07 2.93
N ASP A 15 -10.70 5.30 4.06
CA ASP A 15 -10.49 6.62 4.62
C ASP A 15 -9.00 6.96 4.65
N ALA A 16 -8.60 7.90 3.80
CA ALA A 16 -7.22 8.32 3.67
C ALA A 16 -6.62 8.83 4.99
N THR A 17 -7.44 9.46 5.84
CA THR A 17 -6.99 10.02 7.13
C THR A 17 -6.61 8.90 8.09
N SER A 18 -7.51 7.93 8.29
CA SER A 18 -7.27 6.76 9.13
C SER A 18 -6.11 5.91 8.64
N GLU A 19 -6.00 5.71 7.32
CA GLU A 19 -4.92 4.93 6.70
C GLU A 19 -3.55 5.57 6.94
N LYS A 20 -3.46 6.90 6.84
CA LYS A 20 -2.24 7.67 7.13
C LYS A 20 -1.85 7.59 8.61
N GLN A 21 -2.84 7.64 9.52
CA GLN A 21 -2.60 7.48 10.95
C GLN A 21 -2.10 6.07 11.29
N ARG A 22 -2.72 5.05 10.71
CA ARG A 22 -2.32 3.65 10.86
C ARG A 22 -0.91 3.40 10.34
N GLU A 23 -0.57 3.92 9.15
CA GLU A 23 0.78 3.82 8.60
C GLU A 23 1.82 4.48 9.52
N LYS A 24 1.51 5.65 10.09
CA LYS A 24 2.38 6.34 11.06
C LYS A 24 2.57 5.52 12.35
N LEU A 25 1.53 4.87 12.86
CA LEU A 25 1.62 4.03 14.06
C LEU A 25 2.46 2.77 13.80
N ILE A 26 2.29 2.11 12.66
CA ILE A 26 3.06 0.93 12.28
C ILE A 26 4.55 1.28 12.16
N THR A 27 4.86 2.38 11.46
CA THR A 27 6.24 2.81 11.19
C THR A 27 6.99 3.32 12.43
N GLN A 28 6.34 3.54 13.56
CA GLN A 28 7.05 3.82 14.83
C GLN A 28 7.84 2.63 15.36
N LYS A 29 7.43 1.39 15.03
CA LYS A 29 8.04 0.16 15.57
C LYS A 29 8.46 -0.83 14.49
N TYR A 30 7.88 -0.74 13.30
CA TYR A 30 8.03 -1.73 12.25
C TYR A 30 8.40 -1.09 10.92
N SER A 31 8.98 -1.90 10.03
CA SER A 31 8.98 -1.59 8.61
C SER A 31 7.68 -2.10 7.98
N LEU A 32 7.16 -1.40 6.97
CA LEU A 32 5.94 -1.78 6.26
C LEU A 32 6.25 -2.03 4.79
N VAL A 33 5.94 -3.22 4.30
CA VAL A 33 5.93 -3.53 2.86
C VAL A 33 4.48 -3.70 2.44
N ARG A 34 4.02 -2.77 1.60
CA ARG A 34 2.68 -2.80 1.03
C ARG A 34 2.75 -3.25 -0.42
N PHE A 35 1.97 -4.26 -0.77
CA PHE A 35 2.05 -4.90 -2.07
C PHE A 35 0.67 -5.23 -2.63
N HIS A 36 0.63 -5.40 -3.94
CA HIS A 36 -0.56 -5.82 -4.65
C HIS A 36 -0.69 -7.34 -4.66
N HIS A 37 -1.92 -7.89 -4.68
CA HIS A 37 -2.12 -9.34 -4.67
C HIS A 37 -1.55 -10.06 -5.90
N GLN A 38 -1.32 -9.33 -7.00
CA GLN A 38 -0.71 -9.85 -8.23
C GLN A 38 0.81 -9.62 -8.31
N VAL A 39 1.44 -9.11 -7.24
CA VAL A 39 2.89 -8.90 -7.21
C VAL A 39 3.62 -10.24 -7.43
N SER A 40 4.71 -10.23 -8.19
CA SER A 40 5.56 -11.42 -8.30
C SER A 40 6.23 -11.70 -6.95
N LEU A 41 6.52 -12.97 -6.68
CA LEU A 41 7.24 -13.35 -5.45
C LEU A 41 8.63 -12.70 -5.40
N GLU A 42 9.34 -12.64 -6.53
CA GLU A 42 10.64 -11.98 -6.61
C GLU A 42 10.56 -10.52 -6.17
N THR A 43 9.60 -9.75 -6.70
CA THR A 43 9.39 -8.36 -6.32
C THR A 43 9.02 -8.23 -4.84
N LEU A 44 8.16 -9.11 -4.32
CA LEU A 44 7.81 -9.12 -2.91
C LEU A 44 9.03 -9.36 -2.01
N PHE A 45 9.82 -10.39 -2.30
CA PHE A 45 11.03 -10.69 -1.52
C PHE A 45 12.07 -9.57 -1.61
N ASN A 46 12.27 -8.99 -2.79
CA ASN A 46 13.15 -7.84 -2.94
C ASN A 46 12.69 -6.65 -2.10
N GLY A 47 11.39 -6.36 -2.05
CA GLY A 47 10.83 -5.32 -1.18
C GLY A 47 11.01 -5.63 0.31
N ILE A 48 10.86 -6.88 0.72
CA ILE A 48 11.13 -7.35 2.09
C ILE A 48 12.59 -7.12 2.48
N LEU A 49 13.53 -7.49 1.61
CA LEU A 49 14.96 -7.35 1.87
C LEU A 49 15.42 -5.88 1.90
N GLN A 50 14.73 -5.01 1.16
CA GLN A 50 15.02 -3.57 1.14
C GLN A 50 14.40 -2.80 2.32
N ALA A 51 13.44 -3.39 3.02
CA ALA A 51 12.67 -2.71 4.06
C ALA A 51 13.54 -2.34 5.28
N LYS A 52 13.62 -1.05 5.59
CA LYS A 52 14.35 -0.53 6.76
C LYS A 52 13.38 -0.20 7.90
N PRO A 53 13.80 -0.31 9.18
CA PRO A 53 12.97 0.09 10.32
C PRO A 53 12.39 1.49 10.14
N GLY A 54 11.08 1.62 10.35
CA GLY A 54 10.35 2.88 10.22
C GLY A 54 10.13 3.41 8.80
N THR A 55 10.36 2.58 7.77
CA THR A 55 10.07 2.91 6.38
C THR A 55 8.86 2.17 5.84
N THR A 56 8.21 2.77 4.86
CA THR A 56 7.18 2.15 4.03
C THR A 56 7.73 1.90 2.64
N VAL A 57 7.69 0.64 2.17
CA VAL A 57 7.99 0.24 0.78
C VAL A 57 6.67 -0.10 0.11
N LYS A 58 6.34 0.57 -1.00
CA LYS A 58 5.13 0.30 -1.79
C LYS A 58 5.54 -0.37 -3.11
N LEU A 59 5.06 -1.59 -3.32
CA LEU A 59 5.43 -2.44 -4.48
C LEU A 59 4.37 -2.40 -5.59
N TYR A 60 3.74 -1.25 -5.80
CA TYR A 60 2.69 -1.08 -6.80
C TYR A 60 2.63 0.37 -7.29
N ASP A 61 2.18 0.56 -8.53
CA ASP A 61 1.90 1.89 -9.10
C ASP A 61 0.42 2.22 -8.93
N LEU A 62 0.13 3.33 -8.24
CA LEU A 62 -1.22 3.85 -8.04
C LEU A 62 -1.92 4.18 -9.39
N LYS A 63 -1.15 4.51 -10.43
CA LYS A 63 -1.70 4.76 -11.77
C LYS A 63 -2.22 3.48 -12.43
N GLN A 64 -1.56 2.35 -12.22
CA GLN A 64 -1.99 1.05 -12.75
C GLN A 64 -3.16 0.48 -11.93
N LEU A 65 -3.13 0.63 -10.60
CA LEU A 65 -4.21 0.17 -9.71
C LEU A 65 -5.55 0.85 -9.96
N GLY A 66 -5.54 2.10 -10.44
CA GLY A 66 -6.76 2.79 -10.85
C GLY A 66 -7.51 2.20 -12.02
N GLN A 67 -6.83 1.39 -12.82
CA GLN A 67 -7.44 0.70 -13.96
C GLN A 67 -8.05 -0.65 -13.56
N GLU A 68 -7.63 -1.22 -12.43
CA GLU A 68 -8.06 -2.55 -11.96
C GLU A 68 -9.19 -2.53 -10.94
N MET A 69 -9.63 -1.36 -10.50
CA MET A 69 -10.75 -1.23 -9.57
C MET A 69 -12.03 -1.81 -10.21
N PRO A 70 -12.61 -2.90 -9.68
CA PRO A 70 -13.98 -3.23 -10.06
C PRO A 70 -14.87 -2.04 -9.63
N PHE A 71 -15.91 -1.77 -10.42
CA PHE A 71 -16.93 -0.72 -10.19
C PHE A 71 -16.66 0.70 -10.72
N ASN A 72 -15.77 0.90 -11.71
CA ASN A 72 -15.64 2.19 -12.42
C ASN A 72 -15.27 3.36 -11.47
N ILE A 73 -14.59 3.07 -10.36
CA ILE A 73 -14.16 4.06 -9.37
C ILE A 73 -12.78 4.58 -9.78
N ASN A 74 -12.73 5.80 -10.29
CA ASN A 74 -11.50 6.42 -10.77
C ASN A 74 -10.69 6.98 -9.57
N PRO A 75 -9.51 6.44 -9.21
CA PRO A 75 -8.77 6.90 -8.03
C PRO A 75 -8.17 8.29 -8.20
N LEU A 76 -8.08 8.80 -9.44
CA LEU A 76 -7.67 10.17 -9.73
C LEU A 76 -8.72 11.21 -9.28
N ASN A 77 -9.95 10.77 -9.02
CA ASN A 77 -11.05 11.61 -8.54
C ASN A 77 -11.24 11.52 -7.02
N ALA A 78 -10.49 10.65 -6.33
CA ALA A 78 -10.44 10.71 -4.87
C ALA A 78 -9.71 11.99 -4.47
N PRO A 79 -10.28 12.85 -3.61
CA PRO A 79 -9.64 14.09 -3.23
C PRO A 79 -8.25 13.79 -2.65
N MET A 80 -7.21 14.32 -3.28
CA MET A 80 -5.87 14.32 -2.72
C MET A 80 -5.87 15.27 -1.51
N ALA A 81 -5.88 14.71 -0.31
CA ALA A 81 -5.76 15.43 0.97
C ALA A 81 -4.57 14.88 1.79
#